data_AF-A0A3M1JYY3-F1
#
_entry.id   AF-A0A3M1JYY3-F1
#
_cell.length_a   1.000
_cell.length_b   1.000
_cell.length_c   1.000
_cell.angle_alpha   90.00
_cell.angle_beta   90.00
_cell.angle_gamma   90.00
#
_symmetry.space_group_name_H-M   'P 1'
#
loop_
_entity.id
_entity.type
_entity.pdbx_description
1 polymer ?
#
loop_
_entity_poly.entity_id
_entity_poly.type
_entity_poly.pdbx_seq_one_letter_code
_entity_poly.pdbx_strand_id
1 'polypeptide(L)'
;MKIAENPLAGGTLRNWLRLLAANPPVRVKYLPRAAYVTLMTMAFAPLRALQALLYDTRIRQTDITHPPLFVLGHYRCGGTHFMNVLTQDPRWGFLSTTQALVPDLFFLGRPVRNLFSLFLHEKRPMDNVRVTPESPEEPEHALGNQLPWGFYQGFCWHDPTVDYVRDSVLFSGPEGEAVRARWGEAYVRLLKACTLANHGKPLVIKNPPDTARIPLL
;
A
#
# COMPACT_ATOMS: atom_id res chain seq x y z
N MET A 1 -9.83 -5.79 -15.17
CA MET A 1 -8.79 -4.77 -14.93
C MET A 1 -8.13 -4.40 -16.24
N LYS A 2 -8.24 -3.12 -16.63
CA LYS A 2 -7.49 -2.57 -17.77
C LYS A 2 -6.01 -2.53 -17.44
N ILE A 3 -5.16 -2.39 -18.46
CA ILE A 3 -3.71 -2.42 -18.29
C ILE A 3 -3.22 -1.29 -17.38
N ALA A 4 -3.78 -0.09 -17.58
CA ALA A 4 -3.40 1.12 -16.84
C ALA A 4 -3.88 1.17 -15.38
N GLU A 5 -4.59 0.15 -14.91
CA GLU A 5 -5.22 0.10 -13.57
C GLU A 5 -4.47 -0.86 -12.64
N ASN A 6 -3.26 -1.28 -13.00
CA ASN A 6 -2.50 -2.26 -12.22
C ASN A 6 -2.01 -1.64 -10.91
N PRO A 7 -2.39 -2.18 -9.73
CA PRO A 7 -2.03 -1.61 -8.44
C PRO A 7 -0.52 -1.59 -8.18
N LEU A 8 0.25 -2.43 -8.89
CA LEU A 8 1.71 -2.52 -8.77
C LEU A 8 2.46 -1.42 -9.53
N ALA A 9 1.79 -0.65 -10.39
CA ALA A 9 2.41 0.40 -11.18
C ALA A 9 3.01 1.52 -10.31
N GLY A 10 2.49 1.70 -9.08
CA GLY A 10 3.01 2.66 -8.13
C GLY A 10 4.19 2.15 -7.28
N GLY A 11 4.52 0.86 -7.34
CA GLY A 11 5.62 0.23 -6.60
C GLY A 11 6.99 0.45 -7.21
N THR A 12 8.06 0.10 -6.49
CA THR A 12 9.45 0.31 -6.94
C THR A 12 9.90 -0.71 -7.99
N LEU A 13 10.84 -0.34 -8.88
CA LEU A 13 11.43 -1.27 -9.84
C LEU A 13 12.10 -2.46 -9.12
N ARG A 14 12.76 -2.21 -7.98
CA ARG A 14 13.37 -3.26 -7.16
C ARG A 14 12.33 -4.25 -6.64
N ASN A 15 11.18 -3.75 -6.15
CA ASN A 15 10.10 -4.62 -5.69
C ASN A 15 9.50 -5.41 -6.86
N TRP A 16 9.25 -4.75 -7.99
CA TRP A 16 8.75 -5.39 -9.21
C TRP A 16 9.65 -6.54 -9.70
N LEU A 17 10.97 -6.32 -9.76
CA LEU A 17 11.92 -7.37 -10.16
C LEU A 17 11.94 -8.53 -9.16
N ARG A 18 11.81 -8.26 -7.85
CA ARG A 18 11.69 -9.31 -6.83
C ARG A 18 10.40 -10.10 -6.99
N LEU A 19 9.28 -9.45 -7.28
CA LEU A 19 8.01 -10.12 -7.56
C LEU A 19 8.13 -11.02 -8.81
N LEU A 20 8.76 -10.54 -9.88
CA LEU A 20 9.00 -11.36 -11.07
C LEU A 20 9.91 -12.58 -10.79
N ALA A 21 10.91 -12.44 -9.92
CA ALA A 21 11.81 -13.53 -9.56
C ALA A 21 11.19 -14.54 -8.58
N ALA A 22 10.30 -14.09 -7.70
CA ALA A 22 9.69 -14.90 -6.64
C ALA A 22 8.38 -15.58 -7.07
N ASN A 23 7.87 -15.30 -8.26
CA ASN A 23 6.60 -15.84 -8.76
C ASN A 23 6.79 -16.52 -10.12
N PRO A 24 5.84 -17.37 -10.55
CA PRO A 24 5.89 -18.01 -11.85
C PRO A 24 5.99 -17.00 -13.01
N PRO A 25 6.59 -17.39 -14.14
CA PRO A 25 6.72 -16.52 -15.30
C PRO A 25 5.38 -15.93 -15.74
N VAL A 26 5.40 -14.65 -16.10
CA VAL A 26 4.21 -13.96 -16.61
C VAL A 26 3.75 -14.64 -17.90
N ARG A 27 2.51 -15.13 -17.89
CA ARG A 27 1.90 -15.75 -19.08
C ARG A 27 1.84 -14.73 -20.22
N VAL A 28 2.05 -15.17 -21.46
CA VAL A 28 2.09 -14.32 -22.67
C VAL A 28 0.94 -13.32 -22.74
N LYS A 29 -0.30 -13.77 -22.44
CA LYS A 29 -1.50 -12.92 -22.41
C LYS A 29 -1.45 -11.73 -21.42
N TYR A 30 -0.54 -11.76 -20.45
CA TYR A 30 -0.37 -10.71 -19.44
C TYR A 30 0.92 -9.89 -19.63
N LEU A 31 1.72 -10.16 -20.67
CA LEU A 31 2.92 -9.37 -20.98
C LEU A 31 2.63 -7.87 -21.15
N PRO A 32 1.52 -7.42 -21.77
CA PRO A 32 1.21 -5.99 -21.82
C PRO A 32 1.06 -5.34 -20.43
N ARG A 33 0.52 -6.08 -19.44
CA ARG A 33 0.42 -5.60 -18.06
C ARG A 33 1.77 -5.53 -17.37
N ALA A 34 2.61 -6.56 -17.56
CA ALA A 34 3.96 -6.57 -17.02
C ALA A 34 4.81 -5.45 -17.63
N ALA A 35 4.73 -5.24 -18.95
CA ALA A 35 5.41 -4.14 -19.63
C ALA A 35 4.96 -2.77 -19.11
N TYR A 36 3.66 -2.58 -18.88
CA TYR A 36 3.14 -1.36 -18.28
C TYR A 36 3.70 -1.11 -16.87
N VAL A 37 3.68 -2.12 -15.98
CA VAL A 37 4.25 -2.00 -14.64
C VAL A 37 5.75 -1.72 -14.70
N THR A 38 6.50 -2.41 -15.55
CA THR A 38 7.93 -2.13 -15.77
C THR A 38 8.15 -0.67 -16.18
N LEU A 39 7.40 -0.18 -17.18
CA LEU A 39 7.52 1.19 -17.67
C LEU A 39 7.22 2.22 -16.57
N MET A 40 6.11 2.05 -15.84
CA MET A 40 5.73 2.97 -14.77
C MET A 40 6.73 2.95 -13.62
N THR A 41 7.17 1.76 -13.19
CA THR A 41 8.13 1.64 -12.08
C THR A 41 9.48 2.29 -12.41
N MET A 42 9.92 2.20 -13.68
CA MET A 42 11.09 2.90 -14.21
C MET A 42 10.87 4.41 -14.32
N ALA A 43 9.76 4.85 -14.92
CA ALA A 43 9.45 6.27 -15.11
C ALA A 43 9.36 7.03 -13.78
N PHE A 44 8.87 6.38 -12.72
CA PHE A 44 8.79 6.96 -11.39
C PHE A 44 10.05 6.82 -10.54
N ALA A 45 11.06 6.06 -10.98
CA ALA A 45 12.31 5.92 -10.24
C ALA A 45 13.02 7.26 -9.91
N PRO A 46 13.19 8.22 -10.84
CA PRO A 46 13.84 9.50 -10.50
C PRO A 46 13.01 10.32 -9.51
N LEU A 47 11.68 10.29 -9.61
CA LEU A 47 10.80 10.99 -8.68
C LEU A 47 10.90 10.39 -7.27
N ARG A 48 10.96 9.06 -7.14
CA ARG A 48 11.19 8.40 -5.85
C ARG A 48 12.52 8.76 -5.24
N ALA A 49 13.58 8.80 -6.06
CA ALA A 49 14.90 9.20 -5.59
C ALA A 49 14.87 10.64 -5.05
N LEU A 50 14.18 11.55 -5.75
CA LEU A 50 13.96 12.91 -5.29
C LEU A 50 13.17 12.97 -3.98
N GLN A 51 12.06 12.23 -3.85
CA GLN A 51 11.32 12.17 -2.58
C GLN A 51 12.19 11.63 -1.45
N ALA A 52 12.93 10.54 -1.69
CA ALA A 52 13.79 9.94 -0.68
C ALA A 52 14.86 10.95 -0.21
N LEU A 53 15.49 11.67 -1.13
CA LEU A 53 16.45 12.72 -0.80
C LEU A 53 15.85 13.82 0.08
N LEU A 54 14.62 14.25 -0.22
CA LEU A 54 13.97 15.37 0.46
C LEU A 54 13.29 15.00 1.78
N TYR A 55 12.73 13.79 1.89
CA TYR A 55 11.79 13.42 2.95
C TYR A 55 12.21 12.20 3.77
N ASP A 56 13.12 11.34 3.31
CA ASP A 56 13.33 10.06 4.00
C ASP A 56 13.91 10.23 5.41
N THR A 57 14.81 11.20 5.58
CA THR A 57 15.31 11.58 6.91
C THR A 57 14.20 12.11 7.80
N ARG A 58 13.30 12.95 7.26
CA ARG A 58 12.16 13.49 8.01
C ARG A 58 11.20 12.39 8.43
N ILE A 59 10.84 11.49 7.50
CA ILE A 59 9.98 10.33 7.77
C ILE A 59 10.60 9.47 8.87
N ARG A 60 11.89 9.16 8.79
CA ARG A 60 12.59 8.36 9.81
C ARG A 60 12.55 9.01 11.19
N GLN A 61 12.72 10.34 11.24
CA GLN A 61 12.71 11.15 12.45
C GLN A 61 11.30 11.49 12.96
N THR A 62 10.24 11.22 12.20
CA THR A 62 8.87 11.44 12.68
C THR A 62 8.57 10.47 13.81
N ASP A 63 8.11 11.03 14.93
CA ASP A 63 7.56 10.27 16.04
C ASP A 63 6.05 10.16 15.91
N ILE A 64 5.52 8.96 16.17
CA ILE A 64 4.08 8.71 16.24
C ILE A 64 3.68 9.02 17.69
N THR A 65 3.39 10.29 17.96
CA THR A 65 3.11 10.80 19.32
C THR A 65 1.77 10.34 19.88
N HIS A 66 0.82 10.01 19.00
CA HIS A 66 -0.50 9.51 19.38
C HIS A 66 -0.67 8.08 18.88
N PRO A 67 -1.13 7.15 19.74
CA PRO A 67 -1.37 5.78 19.31
C PRO A 67 -2.43 5.76 18.19
N PRO A 68 -2.18 5.07 17.07
CA PRO A 68 -3.17 4.92 16.00
C PRO A 68 -4.42 4.18 16.47
N LEU A 69 -5.58 4.58 15.98
CA LEU A 69 -6.82 3.81 16.10
C LEU A 69 -6.87 2.76 14.99
N PHE A 70 -6.66 1.49 15.36
CA PHE A 70 -6.80 0.36 14.45
C PHE A 70 -8.25 -0.13 14.39
N VAL A 71 -8.84 -0.08 13.20
CA VAL A 71 -10.15 -0.66 12.89
C VAL A 71 -9.94 -2.07 12.37
N LEU A 72 -10.18 -3.04 13.25
CA LEU A 72 -10.04 -4.47 12.96
C LEU A 72 -11.37 -5.10 12.53
N GLY A 73 -11.28 -6.24 11.85
CA GLY A 73 -12.44 -7.00 11.38
C GLY A 73 -12.23 -7.61 10.01
N HIS A 74 -13.05 -8.60 9.69
CA HIS A 74 -12.99 -9.27 8.40
C HIS A 74 -13.50 -8.36 7.26
N TYR A 75 -13.14 -8.73 6.03
CA TYR A 75 -13.74 -8.14 4.84
C TYR A 75 -15.27 -8.22 4.92
N ARG A 76 -15.95 -7.22 4.35
CA ARG A 76 -17.42 -7.14 4.27
C ARG A 76 -18.15 -6.90 5.61
N CYS A 77 -17.45 -6.62 6.71
CA CYS A 77 -18.05 -6.21 7.99
C CYS A 77 -18.34 -4.70 8.11
N GLY A 78 -18.42 -3.96 7.00
CA GLY A 78 -18.71 -2.51 7.03
C GLY A 78 -17.54 -1.61 7.45
N GLY A 79 -16.32 -2.15 7.62
CA GLY A 79 -15.15 -1.36 8.05
C GLY A 79 -14.82 -0.15 7.16
N THR A 80 -15.04 -0.22 5.85
CA THR A 80 -14.90 0.94 4.95
C THR A 80 -15.90 2.05 5.27
N HIS A 81 -17.16 1.70 5.54
CA HIS A 81 -18.18 2.70 5.90
C HIS A 81 -17.83 3.37 7.23
N PHE A 82 -17.40 2.57 8.23
CA PHE A 82 -16.95 3.09 9.52
C PHE A 82 -15.75 4.04 9.38
N MET A 83 -14.73 3.66 8.62
CA MET A 83 -13.57 4.51 8.36
C MET A 83 -13.98 5.82 7.67
N ASN A 84 -14.83 5.76 6.64
CA ASN A 84 -15.33 6.96 5.95
C ASN A 84 -16.05 7.93 6.88
N VAL A 85 -16.85 7.42 7.83
CA VAL A 85 -17.56 8.24 8.83
C VAL A 85 -16.56 8.86 9.82
N LEU A 86 -15.62 8.07 10.34
CA LEU A 86 -14.60 8.56 11.27
C LEU A 86 -13.74 9.66 10.66
N THR A 87 -13.33 9.51 9.40
CA THR A 87 -12.45 10.48 8.71
C THR A 87 -13.17 11.76 8.28
N GLN A 88 -14.47 11.91 8.55
CA GLN A 88 -15.14 13.21 8.43
C GLN A 88 -14.73 14.16 9.56
N ASP A 89 -14.30 13.63 10.71
CA ASP A 89 -13.77 14.46 11.80
C ASP A 89 -12.33 14.88 11.47
N PRO A 90 -12.06 16.20 11.31
CA PRO A 90 -10.76 16.70 10.88
C PRO A 90 -9.65 16.48 11.90
N ARG A 91 -9.95 16.02 13.12
CA ARG A 91 -8.93 15.64 14.11
C ARG A 91 -8.12 14.43 13.69
N TRP A 92 -8.69 13.54 12.87
CA TRP A 92 -8.05 12.30 12.46
C TRP A 92 -7.21 12.52 11.20
N GLY A 93 -6.03 11.90 11.18
CA GLY A 93 -5.27 11.61 9.98
C GLY A 93 -5.57 10.21 9.48
N PHE A 94 -5.32 9.95 8.19
CA PHE A 94 -5.51 8.63 7.59
C PHE A 94 -4.59 8.47 6.37
N LEU A 95 -4.45 7.23 5.91
CA LEU A 95 -3.78 6.92 4.66
C LEU A 95 -4.74 7.17 3.50
N SER A 96 -4.41 8.09 2.59
CA SER A 96 -5.25 8.37 1.42
C SER A 96 -5.00 7.40 0.27
N THR A 97 -5.95 7.27 -0.65
CA THR A 97 -5.79 6.42 -1.85
C THR A 97 -4.54 6.78 -2.66
N THR A 98 -4.20 8.06 -2.81
CA THR A 98 -2.94 8.47 -3.46
C THR A 98 -1.73 7.91 -2.72
N GLN A 99 -1.71 8.02 -1.38
CA GLN A 99 -0.62 7.52 -0.56
C GLN A 99 -0.53 5.99 -0.60
N ALA A 100 -1.67 5.30 -0.66
CA ALA A 100 -1.74 3.85 -0.74
C ALA A 100 -1.23 3.31 -2.10
N LEU A 101 -1.57 3.99 -3.20
CA LEU A 101 -1.14 3.57 -4.53
C LEU A 101 0.29 3.98 -4.85
N VAL A 102 0.78 5.11 -4.33
CA VAL A 102 2.15 5.59 -4.52
C VAL A 102 2.81 6.05 -3.23
N PRO A 103 3.14 5.10 -2.34
CA PRO A 103 3.68 5.42 -1.02
C PRO A 103 5.02 6.18 -1.07
N ASP A 104 5.80 5.98 -2.14
CA ASP A 104 7.14 6.59 -2.28
C ASP A 104 7.16 7.86 -3.14
N LEU A 105 6.00 8.44 -3.48
CA LEU A 105 5.91 9.65 -4.32
C LEU A 105 4.95 10.73 -3.80
N PHE A 106 4.11 10.42 -2.81
CA PHE A 106 3.03 11.31 -2.44
C PHE A 106 3.47 12.65 -1.80
N PHE A 107 4.70 12.76 -1.30
CA PHE A 107 5.24 14.03 -0.77
C PHE A 107 5.69 15.01 -1.87
N LEU A 108 5.78 14.57 -3.12
CA LEU A 108 6.04 15.47 -4.26
C LEU A 108 4.80 16.29 -4.66
N GLY A 109 3.68 16.11 -3.95
CA GLY A 109 2.54 17.00 -3.96
C GLY A 109 1.60 16.84 -5.15
N ARG A 110 1.01 17.97 -5.57
CA ARG A 110 -0.11 18.02 -6.54
C ARG A 110 0.19 17.36 -7.90
N PRO A 111 1.40 17.49 -8.50
CA PRO A 111 1.67 16.89 -9.81
C PRO A 111 1.55 15.37 -9.80
N VAL A 112 2.11 14.70 -8.79
CA VAL A 112 2.00 13.24 -8.64
C VAL A 112 0.55 12.84 -8.43
N ARG A 113 -0.16 13.52 -7.52
CA ARG A 113 -1.58 13.25 -7.29
C ARG A 113 -2.41 13.38 -8.57
N ASN A 114 -2.23 14.46 -9.32
CA ASN A 114 -2.99 14.71 -10.56
C ASN A 114 -2.69 13.62 -11.61
N LEU A 115 -1.41 13.25 -11.77
CA LEU A 115 -1.02 12.16 -12.67
C LEU A 115 -1.71 10.84 -12.29
N PHE A 116 -1.77 10.52 -11.00
CA PHE A 116 -2.40 9.29 -10.51
C PHE A 116 -3.93 9.32 -10.54
N SER A 117 -4.53 10.50 -10.39
CA SER A 117 -5.99 10.66 -10.49
C SER A 117 -6.55 10.27 -11.85
N LEU A 118 -5.73 10.35 -12.92
CA LEU A 118 -6.12 9.93 -14.27
C LEU A 118 -6.28 8.40 -14.40
N PHE A 119 -5.70 7.63 -13.49
CA PHE A 119 -5.74 6.17 -13.47
C PHE A 119 -6.70 5.62 -12.41
N LEU A 120 -7.29 6.49 -11.58
CA LEU A 120 -8.27 6.11 -10.58
C LEU A 120 -9.66 5.99 -11.21
N HIS A 121 -10.39 4.95 -10.79
CA HIS A 121 -11.81 4.86 -11.10
C HIS A 121 -12.61 5.73 -10.14
N GLU A 122 -13.71 6.31 -10.63
CA GLU A 122 -14.63 7.03 -9.75
C GLU A 122 -15.27 6.10 -8.70
N LYS A 123 -15.43 4.81 -9.01
CA LYS A 123 -15.92 3.77 -8.10
C LYS A 123 -14.99 2.58 -8.08
N ARG A 124 -14.94 1.86 -6.95
CA ARG A 124 -14.09 0.67 -6.87
C ARG A 124 -14.59 -0.43 -7.83
N PRO A 125 -13.69 -1.23 -8.44
CA PRO A 125 -14.12 -2.28 -9.36
C PRO A 125 -14.98 -3.38 -8.72
N MET A 126 -14.80 -3.60 -7.40
CA MET A 126 -15.46 -4.67 -6.65
C MET A 126 -16.74 -4.23 -5.94
N ASP A 127 -16.99 -2.92 -5.78
CA ASP A 127 -18.23 -2.39 -5.22
C ASP A 127 -18.51 -0.94 -5.62
N ASN A 128 -19.74 -0.47 -5.39
CA ASN A 128 -20.18 0.87 -5.79
C ASN A 128 -19.70 2.01 -4.88
N VAL A 129 -18.66 1.78 -4.05
CA VAL A 129 -18.11 2.84 -3.20
C VAL A 129 -17.30 3.81 -4.06
N ARG A 130 -17.61 5.11 -3.93
CA ARG A 130 -16.88 6.17 -4.60
C ARG A 130 -15.48 6.29 -4.01
N VAL A 131 -14.48 6.44 -4.88
CA VAL A 131 -13.09 6.66 -4.48
C VAL A 131 -12.56 7.93 -5.12
N THR A 132 -11.88 8.72 -4.31
CA THR A 132 -11.16 9.93 -4.70
C THR A 132 -9.70 9.78 -4.31
N PRO A 133 -8.78 10.57 -4.88
CA PRO A 133 -7.37 10.55 -4.49
C PRO A 133 -7.14 10.78 -2.98
N GLU A 134 -8.07 11.47 -2.30
CA GLU A 134 -8.09 11.80 -0.87
C GLU A 134 -8.98 10.88 -0.04
N SER A 135 -9.59 9.85 -0.62
CA SER A 135 -10.39 8.90 0.14
C SER A 135 -9.50 8.07 1.07
N PRO A 136 -9.99 7.67 2.25
CA PRO A 136 -9.25 6.78 3.13
C PRO A 136 -9.09 5.39 2.51
N GLU A 137 -7.90 4.81 2.66
CA GLU A 137 -7.53 3.56 1.99
C GLU A 137 -6.72 2.62 2.90
N GLU A 138 -6.75 1.34 2.55
CA GLU A 138 -6.08 0.29 3.31
C GLU A 138 -4.54 0.29 3.09
N PRO A 139 -3.73 0.18 4.17
CA PRO A 139 -2.27 0.10 4.07
C PRO A 139 -1.73 -1.04 3.22
N GLU A 140 -2.47 -2.14 3.07
CA GLU A 140 -2.00 -3.31 2.31
C GLU A 140 -1.68 -2.98 0.85
N HIS A 141 -2.34 -1.98 0.26
CA HIS A 141 -2.00 -1.48 -1.07
C HIS A 141 -0.62 -0.83 -1.12
N ALA A 142 -0.27 0.01 -0.14
CA ALA A 142 1.06 0.61 -0.04
C ALA A 142 2.13 -0.44 0.22
N LEU A 143 1.85 -1.35 1.16
CA LEU A 143 2.76 -2.43 1.52
C LEU A 143 3.01 -3.37 0.33
N GLY A 144 2.00 -3.68 -0.47
CA GLY A 144 2.18 -4.43 -1.71
C GLY A 144 3.11 -3.73 -2.70
N ASN A 145 3.07 -2.39 -2.75
CA ASN A 145 3.97 -1.61 -3.61
C ASN A 145 5.42 -1.52 -3.08
N GLN A 146 5.64 -1.73 -1.78
CA GLN A 146 6.94 -1.63 -1.12
C GLN A 146 7.61 -2.99 -0.85
N LEU A 147 6.81 -4.04 -0.65
CA LEU A 147 7.26 -5.38 -0.26
C LEU A 147 6.87 -6.45 -1.30
N PRO A 148 7.73 -7.47 -1.50
CA PRO A 148 7.45 -8.55 -2.45
C PRO A 148 6.51 -9.62 -1.88
N TRP A 149 6.08 -9.48 -0.63
CA TRP A 149 5.23 -10.43 0.10
C TRP A 149 4.02 -9.73 0.72
N GLY A 150 3.40 -8.76 0.05
CA GLY A 150 2.14 -8.19 0.53
C GLY A 150 0.98 -9.17 0.35
N PHE A 151 -0.02 -9.16 1.24
CA PHE A 151 -1.19 -10.04 1.12
C PHE A 151 -1.91 -9.85 -0.23
N TYR A 152 -1.97 -8.60 -0.72
CA TYR A 152 -2.60 -8.26 -1.99
C TYR A 152 -1.80 -8.68 -3.24
N GLN A 153 -0.60 -9.22 -3.07
CA GLN A 153 0.12 -9.84 -4.19
C GLN A 153 -0.61 -11.08 -4.73
N GLY A 154 -1.36 -11.79 -3.87
CA GLY A 154 -2.19 -12.93 -4.28
C GLY A 154 -3.35 -12.58 -5.22
N PHE A 155 -3.69 -11.30 -5.39
CA PHE A 155 -4.64 -10.86 -6.41
C PHE A 155 -3.97 -10.62 -7.78
N CYS A 156 -2.65 -10.44 -7.81
CA CYS A 156 -1.88 -10.19 -9.02
C CYS A 156 -1.28 -11.47 -9.59
N TRP A 157 -0.84 -12.40 -8.73
CA TRP A 157 -0.33 -13.71 -9.10
C TRP A 157 -1.13 -14.82 -8.42
N HIS A 158 -1.31 -15.91 -9.18
CA HIS A 158 -1.83 -17.16 -8.67
C HIS A 158 -0.76 -18.23 -8.87
N ASP A 159 -0.02 -18.52 -7.81
CA ASP A 159 0.85 -19.68 -7.70
C ASP A 159 0.25 -20.62 -6.64
N PRO A 160 -0.17 -21.84 -7.00
CA PRO A 160 -0.75 -22.78 -6.04
C PRO A 160 0.24 -23.24 -4.96
N THR A 161 1.55 -22.98 -5.13
CA THR A 161 2.59 -23.33 -4.16
C THR A 161 2.85 -22.21 -3.14
N VAL A 162 2.35 -21.00 -3.40
CA VAL A 162 2.52 -19.83 -2.52
C VAL A 162 1.26 -19.63 -1.69
N ASP A 163 1.43 -19.57 -0.37
CA ASP A 163 0.36 -19.24 0.55
C ASP A 163 0.61 -17.85 1.14
N TYR A 164 0.07 -16.82 0.49
CA TYR A 164 0.23 -15.44 0.94
C TYR A 164 -0.36 -15.20 2.34
N VAL A 165 -1.36 -15.96 2.78
CA VAL A 165 -1.90 -15.81 4.14
C VAL A 165 -0.88 -16.34 5.15
N ARG A 166 -0.39 -17.57 4.95
CA ARG A 166 0.66 -18.16 5.78
C ARG A 166 1.92 -17.29 5.83
N ASP A 167 2.38 -16.83 4.68
CA ASP A 167 3.71 -16.24 4.53
C ASP A 167 3.75 -14.73 4.84
N SER A 168 2.63 -14.01 4.66
CA SER A 168 2.60 -12.54 4.86
C SER A 168 1.63 -12.02 5.91
N VAL A 169 0.65 -12.83 6.33
CA VAL A 169 -0.34 -12.42 7.33
C VAL A 169 -0.06 -13.12 8.65
N LEU A 170 0.09 -14.45 8.62
CA LEU A 170 0.36 -15.26 9.80
C LEU A 170 1.85 -15.37 10.13
N PHE A 171 2.71 -15.12 9.14
CA PHE A 171 4.17 -15.28 9.26
C PHE A 171 4.60 -16.67 9.76
N SER A 172 3.85 -17.71 9.39
CA SER A 172 4.10 -19.10 9.83
C SER A 172 4.83 -19.95 8.79
N GLY A 173 5.28 -19.33 7.69
CA GLY A 173 6.15 -19.97 6.72
C GLY A 173 7.60 -20.12 7.21
N PRO A 174 8.47 -20.80 6.43
CA PRO A 174 9.86 -21.05 6.81
C PRO A 174 10.69 -19.79 7.12
N GLU A 175 10.41 -18.68 6.44
CA GLU A 175 11.07 -17.38 6.64
C GLU A 175 10.25 -16.41 7.52
N GLY A 176 9.26 -16.94 8.24
CA GLY A 176 8.22 -16.18 8.94
C GLY A 176 8.74 -15.00 9.78
N GLU A 177 9.70 -15.24 10.68
CA GLU A 177 10.20 -14.20 11.57
C GLU A 177 10.96 -13.09 10.84
N ALA A 178 11.72 -13.43 9.79
CA ALA A 178 12.43 -12.44 8.98
C ALA A 178 11.46 -11.59 8.15
N VAL A 179 10.42 -12.21 7.61
CA VAL A 179 9.34 -11.50 6.89
C VAL A 179 8.57 -10.61 7.85
N ARG A 180 8.23 -11.12 9.05
CA ARG A 180 7.56 -10.39 10.13
C ARG A 180 8.31 -9.12 10.51
N ALA A 181 9.61 -9.23 10.78
CA ALA A 181 10.45 -8.08 11.13
C ALA A 181 10.46 -7.01 10.02
N ARG A 182 10.70 -7.43 8.77
CA ARG A 182 10.74 -6.51 7.62
C ARG A 182 9.39 -5.89 7.29
N TRP A 183 8.30 -6.64 7.50
CA TRP A 183 6.95 -6.13 7.36
C TRP A 183 6.67 -5.07 8.43
N GLY A 184 7.01 -5.35 9.69
CA GLY A 184 6.88 -4.39 10.79
C GLY A 184 7.65 -3.09 10.55
N GLU A 185 8.90 -3.18 10.08
CA GLU A 185 9.70 -2.01 9.70
C GLU A 185 9.04 -1.18 8.59
N ALA A 186 8.54 -1.84 7.53
CA ALA A 186 7.85 -1.16 6.45
C ALA A 186 6.54 -0.53 6.92
N TYR A 187 5.80 -1.21 7.80
CA TYR A 187 4.55 -0.71 8.36
C TYR A 187 4.77 0.51 9.24
N VAL A 188 5.73 0.47 10.17
CA VAL A 188 6.10 1.62 11.00
C VAL A 188 6.57 2.79 10.12
N ARG A 189 7.39 2.54 9.09
CA ARG A 189 7.82 3.58 8.15
C ARG A 189 6.63 4.20 7.41
N LEU A 190 5.67 3.39 6.97
CA LEU A 190 4.45 3.86 6.32
C LEU A 190 3.61 4.72 7.27
N LEU A 191 3.44 4.29 8.52
CA LEU A 191 2.72 5.05 9.54
C LEU A 191 3.42 6.38 9.83
N LYS A 192 4.75 6.40 9.98
CA LYS A 192 5.54 7.63 10.15
C LYS A 192 5.39 8.59 8.96
N ALA A 193 5.40 8.06 7.75
CA ALA A 193 5.17 8.85 6.54
C ALA A 193 3.74 9.42 6.53
N CYS A 194 2.74 8.63 6.92
CA CYS A 194 1.36 9.05 7.05
C CYS A 194 1.18 10.12 8.15
N THR A 195 1.82 9.96 9.31
CA THR A 195 1.82 10.93 10.42
C THR A 195 2.42 12.26 9.96
N LEU A 196 3.57 12.23 9.27
CA LEU A 196 4.19 13.43 8.73
C LEU A 196 3.28 14.14 7.72
N ALA A 197 2.63 13.38 6.83
CA ALA A 197 1.70 13.90 5.84
C ALA A 197 0.43 14.51 6.46
N ASN A 198 0.00 13.98 7.60
CA ASN A 198 -1.16 14.44 8.35
C ASN A 198 -0.79 15.43 9.48
N HIS A 199 0.41 16.02 9.43
CA HIS A 199 0.87 17.03 10.39
C HIS A 199 0.81 16.57 11.87
N GLY A 200 1.13 15.31 12.14
CA GLY A 200 1.18 14.76 13.50
C GLY A 200 -0.17 14.36 14.09
N LYS A 201 -1.27 14.45 13.33
CA LYS A 201 -2.60 14.02 13.81
C LYS A 201 -2.62 12.53 14.19
N PRO A 202 -3.44 12.14 15.18
CA PRO A 202 -3.69 10.73 15.46
C PRO A 202 -4.25 10.05 14.21
N LEU A 203 -3.75 8.85 13.90
CA LEU A 203 -4.14 8.13 12.69
C LEU A 203 -5.32 7.19 12.96
N VAL A 204 -6.23 7.08 11.99
CA VAL A 204 -7.20 5.97 11.90
C VAL A 204 -6.73 5.05 10.79
N ILE A 205 -6.49 3.79 11.13
CA ILE A 205 -5.97 2.79 10.22
C ILE A 205 -6.94 1.62 10.16
N LYS A 206 -7.37 1.27 8.94
CA LYS A 206 -8.20 0.09 8.71
C LYS A 206 -7.46 -0.84 7.76
N ASN A 207 -7.24 -2.07 8.19
CA ASN A 207 -6.65 -3.11 7.35
C ASN A 207 -7.16 -4.48 7.79
N PRO A 208 -7.99 -5.20 7.01
CA PRO A 208 -8.53 -6.49 7.45
C PRO A 208 -7.49 -7.53 7.85
N PRO A 209 -6.34 -7.68 7.13
CA PRO A 209 -5.28 -8.61 7.53
C PRO A 209 -4.70 -8.32 8.92
N ASP A 210 -4.77 -7.07 9.40
CA ASP A 210 -4.25 -6.70 10.73
C ASP A 210 -5.01 -7.40 11.86
N THR A 211 -6.23 -7.89 11.60
CA THR A 211 -6.98 -8.73 12.56
C THR A 211 -6.18 -9.96 12.97
N ALA A 212 -5.36 -10.52 12.07
CA ALA A 212 -4.47 -11.64 12.36
C ALA A 212 -3.06 -11.19 12.79
N ARG A 213 -2.75 -9.88 12.71
CA ARG A 213 -1.46 -9.29 13.06
C ARG A 213 -1.51 -8.49 14.37
N ILE A 214 -2.51 -8.67 15.23
CA ILE A 214 -2.66 -7.92 16.50
C ILE A 214 -1.37 -7.88 17.34
N PRO A 215 -0.59 -8.98 17.50
CA PRO A 215 0.67 -8.94 18.25
C PRO A 215 1.79 -8.07 17.63
N LEU A 216 1.58 -7.51 16.43
CA LEU A 216 2.51 -6.62 15.73
C LEU A 216 2.07 -5.15 15.75
N LEU A 217 0.85 -4.85 16.18
CA LEU A 217 0.26 -3.50 16.14
C LEU A 217 0.71 -2.64 17.32
#